data_AF-A0A2D1V163-F1
#
_entry.id   AF-A0A2D1V163-F1
#
_cell.length_a   1.000
_cell.length_b   1.000
_cell.length_c   1.000
_cell.angle_alpha   90.00
_cell.angle_beta   90.00
_cell.angle_gamma   90.00
#
_symmetry.space_group_name_H-M   'P 1'
#
loop_
_entity.id
_entity.type
_entity.pdbx_description
1 polymer ?
#
loop_
_entity_poly.entity_id
_entity_poly.type
_entity_poly.pdbx_seq_one_letter_code
_entity_poly.pdbx_strand_id
1 'polypeptide(L)' 'VPAISAKMADIPADEYSWRKYGQKPIKGSPHPRGYYKCSSVRGCPARKHVERSLDDPSMLIVTYEGEHN' A
#
# COMPACT_ATOMS: atom_id res chain seq x y z
N VAL A 1 -5.08 -2.75 -8.34
CA VAL A 1 -6.53 -2.76 -8.06
C VAL A 1 -6.82 -1.63 -7.08
N PRO A 2 -7.72 -0.70 -7.40
CA PRO A 2 -8.15 0.33 -6.45
C PRO A 2 -9.14 -0.24 -5.42
N ALA A 3 -9.05 0.23 -4.17
CA ALA A 3 -9.92 -0.18 -3.08
C ALA A 3 -10.60 1.03 -2.46
N ILE A 4 -11.89 0.95 -2.13
CA ILE A 4 -12.64 2.06 -1.53
C ILE A 4 -12.51 1.95 0.00
N SER A 5 -11.76 2.85 0.63
CA SER A 5 -11.77 3.01 2.07
C SER A 5 -11.38 4.40 2.57
N ALA A 6 -12.12 4.84 3.60
CA ALA A 6 -11.85 6.04 4.37
C ALA A 6 -10.72 5.89 5.42
N LYS A 7 -10.05 4.74 5.56
CA LYS A 7 -8.89 4.55 6.47
C LYS A 7 -7.80 3.70 5.81
N MET A 8 -6.53 4.05 6.05
CA MET A 8 -5.40 3.23 5.57
C MET A 8 -5.31 1.84 6.25
N ALA A 9 -6.05 1.62 7.34
CA ALA A 9 -6.12 0.31 8.01
C ALA A 9 -7.03 -0.69 7.29
N ASP A 10 -7.90 -0.21 6.40
CA ASP A 10 -8.86 -1.01 5.63
C ASP A 10 -8.32 -1.34 4.23
N ILE A 11 -7.00 -1.49 4.10
CA ILE A 11 -6.43 -2.08 2.89
C ILE A 11 -7.00 -3.49 2.82
N PRO A 12 -7.69 -3.87 1.72
CA PRO A 12 -8.27 -5.19 1.61
C PRO A 12 -7.19 -6.25 1.81
N ALA A 13 -7.53 -7.29 2.57
CA ALA A 13 -6.66 -8.44 2.71
C ALA A 13 -6.41 -9.02 1.32
N ASP A 14 -5.14 -9.29 1.02
CA ASP A 14 -4.74 -10.03 -0.17
C ASP A 14 -4.10 -11.36 0.27
N GLU A 15 -3.68 -12.18 -0.70
CA GLU A 15 -3.12 -13.51 -0.46
C GLU A 15 -1.77 -13.48 0.29
N TYR A 16 -1.18 -12.29 0.48
CA TYR A 16 0.14 -12.13 1.07
C TYR A 16 0.10 -11.32 2.37
N SER A 17 1.05 -11.63 3.26
CA SER A 17 1.31 -10.85 4.44
C SER A 17 2.26 -9.71 4.11
N TRP A 18 1.93 -8.50 4.54
CA TRP A 18 2.69 -7.29 4.26
C TRP A 18 3.09 -6.60 5.55
N ARG A 19 4.37 -6.25 5.68
CA ARG A 19 4.88 -5.45 6.79
C ARG A 19 5.22 -4.05 6.31
N LYS A 20 4.65 -3.04 6.96
CA LYS A 20 5.02 -1.63 6.72
C LYS A 20 6.49 -1.42 7.12
N TYR A 21 7.29 -0.89 6.20
CA TYR A 21 8.69 -0.55 6.47
C TYR A 21 8.96 0.94 6.37
N GLY A 22 8.06 1.71 5.77
CA GLY A 22 8.25 3.14 5.59
C GLY A 22 6.95 3.89 5.34
N GLN A 23 7.02 5.19 5.49
CA GLN A 23 5.97 6.13 5.14
C GLN A 23 6.62 7.42 4.63
N LYS A 24 6.11 8.00 3.54
CA LYS A 24 6.61 9.25 2.98
C LYS A 24 5.46 10.25 2.78
N PRO A 25 5.60 11.52 3.18
CA PRO A 25 4.66 12.57 2.80
C PRO A 25 4.56 12.69 1.28
N ILE A 26 3.36 12.98 0.77
CA ILE A 26 3.12 13.24 -0.65
C ILE A 26 2.86 14.74 -0.81
N LYS A 27 3.55 15.39 -1.75
CA LYS A 27 3.30 16.80 -2.05
C LYS A 27 1.87 16.96 -2.57
N GLY A 28 1.08 17.83 -1.95
CA GLY A 28 -0.30 18.10 -2.34
C GLY A 28 -1.35 17.15 -1.77
N SER A 29 -0.96 16.07 -1.07
CA SER A 29 -1.91 15.22 -0.35
C SER A 29 -1.86 15.53 1.16
N PRO A 30 -3.02 15.61 1.84
CA PRO A 30 -3.05 15.59 3.31
C PRO A 30 -2.70 14.20 3.88
N HIS A 31 -2.59 13.18 3.03
CA HIS A 31 -2.31 11.80 3.44
C HIS A 31 -0.95 11.31 2.93
N PRO A 32 -0.18 10.61 3.76
CA PRO A 32 1.13 10.08 3.34
C PRO A 32 0.99 8.77 2.54
N ARG A 33 2.03 8.45 1.75
CA ARG A 33 2.19 7.14 1.11
C ARG A 33 2.80 6.15 2.08
N GLY A 34 2.16 5.01 2.31
CA GLY A 34 2.70 3.90 3.08
C GLY A 34 3.45 2.92 2.18
N TYR A 35 4.59 2.41 2.65
CA TYR A 35 5.41 1.43 1.94
C TYR A 35 5.50 0.13 2.72
N TYR A 36 5.29 -0.97 2.01
CA TYR A 36 5.15 -2.31 2.57
C TYR A 36 6.03 -3.28 1.80
N LYS A 37 6.58 -4.24 2.53
CA LYS A 37 7.35 -5.36 1.96
C LYS A 37 6.65 -6.66 2.31
N CYS A 38 6.72 -7.64 1.41
CA CYS A 38 6.22 -8.97 1.67
C CYS A 38 6.90 -9.54 2.92
N SER A 39 6.11 -10.18 3.77
CA SER A 39 6.56 -10.94 4.93
C SER A 39 6.09 -12.39 4.90
N SER A 40 5.41 -12.84 3.83
CA SER A 40 5.02 -14.23 3.65
C SER A 40 6.22 -15.16 3.46
N VAL A 41 7.18 -14.76 2.63
CA VAL A 41 8.37 -15.55 2.28
C VAL A 41 9.64 -14.79 2.67
N ARG A 42 10.60 -15.49 3.27
CA ARG A 42 11.88 -14.88 3.69
C ARG A 42 12.67 -14.46 2.45
N GLY A 43 13.00 -13.17 2.36
CA GLY A 43 13.77 -12.64 1.23
C GLY A 43 12.93 -12.31 -0.01
N CYS A 44 11.60 -12.44 0.09
CA CYS A 44 10.70 -12.12 -1.01
C CYS A 44 10.92 -10.67 -1.52
N PRO A 45 11.11 -10.48 -2.83
CA PRO A 45 11.38 -9.16 -3.39
C PRO A 45 10.12 -8.31 -3.52
N ALA A 46 8.92 -8.91 -3.40
CA ALA A 46 7.66 -8.23 -3.57
C ALA A 46 7.45 -7.08 -2.55
N ARG A 47 7.02 -5.94 -3.08
CA ARG A 47 6.74 -4.70 -2.36
C ARG A 47 5.39 -4.17 -2.81
N LYS A 48 4.77 -3.37 -1.95
CA LYS A 48 3.64 -2.55 -2.35
C LYS A 48 3.67 -1.20 -1.67
N HIS A 49 3.08 -0.21 -2.32
CA HIS A 49 2.81 1.06 -1.69
C HIS A 49 1.33 1.41 -1.78
N VAL A 50 0.84 2.06 -0.72
CA VAL A 50 -0.56 2.46 -0.57
C VAL A 50 -0.63 3.95 -0.37
N GLU A 51 -1.48 4.61 -1.14
CA GLU A 51 -1.81 6.03 -0.98
C GLU A 51 -3.31 6.25 -1.20
N ARG A 52 -3.80 7.42 -0.81
CA ARG A 52 -5.13 7.86 -1.23
C ARG A 52 -5.04 8.59 -2.55
N SER A 53 -6.07 8.40 -3.38
CA SER A 53 -6.26 9.23 -4.56
C SER A 53 -6.39 10.70 -4.16
N LEU A 54 -5.79 11.57 -4.98
CA LEU A 54 -5.94 13.03 -4.83
C LEU A 54 -7.32 13.49 -5.29
N ASP A 55 -7.89 12.81 -6.27
CA ASP A 55 -9.20 13.14 -6.86
C ASP A 55 -10.36 12.61 -6.02
N ASP A 56 -10.17 11.45 -5.36
CA ASP A 56 -11.15 10.82 -4.49
C ASP A 56 -10.52 10.32 -3.17
N PRO A 57 -10.65 11.07 -2.06
CA PRO A 57 -10.10 10.67 -0.77
C PRO A 57 -10.67 9.37 -0.20
N SER A 58 -11.79 8.87 -0.72
CA SER A 58 -12.36 7.58 -0.33
C SER A 58 -11.68 6.41 -1.05
N MET A 59 -10.86 6.67 -2.07
CA MET A 59 -10.20 5.66 -2.88
C MET A 59 -8.74 5.50 -2.45
N LEU A 60 -8.35 4.25 -2.17
CA LEU A 60 -6.97 3.82 -1.96
C LEU A 60 -6.40 3.26 -3.27
N ILE A 61 -5.22 3.77 -3.62
CA ILE A 61 -4.40 3.29 -4.73
C ILE A 61 -3.33 2.38 -4.14
N VAL A 62 -3.39 1.10 -4.51
CA VAL A 62 -2.40 0.08 -4.13
C VAL A 62 -1.60 -0.29 -5.37
N THR A 63 -0.29 -0.07 -5.32
CA THR A 63 0.65 -0.44 -6.38
C THR A 63 1.56 -1.54 -5.87
N TYR A 64 1.66 -2.62 -6.64
CA TYR A 64 2.50 -3.78 -6.34
C TYR A 64 3.74 -3.74 -7.24
N GLU A 65 4.89 -4.09 -6.67
CA GLU A 65 6.18 -4.11 -7.35
C GLU A 65 6.90 -5.42 -7.02
N GLY A 66 7.45 -6.08 -8.04
CA GLY A 66 8.13 -7.36 -7.88
C GLY A 66 7.19 -8.56 -7.71
N GLU A 67 7.74 -9.75 -7.91
CA GLU A 67 7.00 -11.02 -7.83
C GLU A 67 7.24 -11.73 -6.49
N HIS A 68 6.26 -12.54 -6.09
CA HIS A 68 6.36 -13.37 -4.90
C HIS A 68 7.07 -14.69 -5.25
N ASN A 69 8.40 -14.68 -5.16
CA ASN A 69 9.25 -15.88 -5.29
C ASN A 69 10.02 -16.12 -3.99
#